data_AF-A0A8E2F094-F1
#
_entry.id   AF-A0A8E2F094-F1
#
_cell.length_a   1.000
_cell.length_b   1.000
_cell.length_c   1.000
_cell.angle_alpha   90.00
_cell.angle_beta   90.00
_cell.angle_gamma   90.00
#
_symmetry.space_group_name_H-M   'P 1'
#
loop_
_entity.id
_entity.type
_entity.pdbx_description
1 polymer ?
#
loop_
_entity_poly.entity_id
_entity_poly.type
_entity_poly.pdbx_seq_one_letter_code
_entity_poly.pdbx_strand_id
1 'polypeptide(L)'
;MPAQQPEFADLLQTHKSDAFVFTEQERLILELYNQEQELQLESSLFEAQAQGQLQDLSSISDDVLQAQLIKAEREALEERTKYLLRNRIAHNVLVTDPVLKAVHGGANAAFSERRLLPLIKERDVISMVHSSLAAKLSSTLGALATAEKNNLAANEKNKELAQTLFALAEEMKSQSTEEIEDPNLRAQLQELDSRVRMARRRWRIMKSVVAGMVVGSGINWASDATLRELVMDDEDELQ
;
A
#
# COMPACT_ATOMS: atom_id res chain seq x y z
N MET A 1 -20.22 31.17 -4.43
CA MET A 1 -20.61 30.28 -5.55
C MET A 1 -19.60 29.15 -5.61
N PRO A 2 -19.89 27.94 -5.09
CA PRO A 2 -18.98 26.81 -5.27
C PRO A 2 -19.05 26.38 -6.73
N ALA A 3 -17.92 26.40 -7.42
CA ALA A 3 -17.81 25.91 -8.78
C ALA A 3 -18.22 24.43 -8.80
N GLN A 4 -19.26 24.10 -9.57
CA GLN A 4 -19.63 22.72 -9.86
C GLN A 4 -18.39 22.04 -10.45
N GLN A 5 -17.86 21.05 -9.73
CA GLN A 5 -16.81 20.19 -10.28
C GLN A 5 -17.42 19.52 -11.52
N PRO A 6 -16.82 19.64 -12.71
CA PRO A 6 -17.32 18.92 -13.86
C PRO A 6 -17.34 17.43 -13.50
N GLU A 7 -18.49 16.80 -13.64
CA GLU A 7 -18.64 15.38 -13.39
C GLU A 7 -17.63 14.66 -14.29
N PHE A 8 -16.68 13.94 -13.69
CA PHE A 8 -15.63 13.23 -14.43
C PHE A 8 -16.20 12.28 -15.50
N ALA A 9 -17.44 11.83 -15.31
CA ALA A 9 -18.19 11.02 -16.25
C ALA A 9 -18.39 11.71 -17.62
N ASP A 10 -18.55 13.03 -17.66
CA ASP A 10 -18.78 13.78 -18.91
C ASP A 10 -17.48 14.00 -19.70
N LEU A 11 -16.34 14.05 -19.00
CA LEU A 11 -15.01 14.14 -19.60
C LEU A 11 -14.55 12.83 -20.24
N LEU A 12 -15.10 11.69 -19.78
CA LEU A 12 -14.81 10.35 -20.30
C LEU A 12 -15.73 9.94 -21.46
N GLN A 13 -16.74 10.75 -21.81
CA GLN A 13 -17.60 10.52 -22.97
C GLN A 13 -16.92 11.00 -24.26
N THR A 14 -15.87 10.30 -24.68
CA THR A 14 -15.14 10.58 -25.91
C THR A 14 -15.80 9.90 -27.11
N HIS A 15 -16.89 10.49 -27.62
CA HIS A 15 -17.57 10.06 -28.86
C HIS A 15 -16.69 10.03 -30.13
N LYS A 16 -15.41 10.40 -30.07
CA LYS A 16 -14.53 10.60 -31.23
C LYS A 16 -13.52 9.48 -31.46
N SER A 17 -13.27 8.62 -30.49
CA SER A 17 -12.25 7.57 -30.60
C SER A 17 -12.77 6.33 -31.33
N ASP A 18 -14.07 6.04 -31.23
CA ASP A 18 -14.75 5.04 -32.08
C ASP A 18 -14.66 5.38 -33.59
N ALA A 19 -14.36 6.64 -33.94
CA ALA A 19 -14.18 7.08 -35.32
C ALA A 19 -12.71 7.01 -35.79
N PHE A 20 -11.74 6.76 -34.91
CA PHE A 20 -10.35 6.60 -35.31
C PHE A 20 -10.11 5.16 -35.77
N VAL A 21 -10.05 4.98 -37.10
CA VAL A 21 -9.78 3.68 -37.71
C VAL A 21 -8.36 3.66 -38.25
N PHE A 22 -7.52 2.74 -37.78
CA PHE A 22 -6.20 2.48 -38.36
C PHE A 22 -6.36 1.85 -39.75
N THR A 23 -5.47 2.20 -40.66
CA THR A 23 -5.32 1.44 -41.91
C THR A 23 -4.81 0.03 -41.60
N GLU A 24 -5.09 -0.93 -42.50
CA GLU A 24 -4.58 -2.31 -42.40
C GLU A 24 -3.06 -2.35 -42.19
N GLN A 25 -2.32 -1.48 -42.90
CA GLN A 25 -0.88 -1.36 -42.76
C GLN A 25 -0.44 -0.81 -41.39
N GLU A 26 -1.07 0.27 -40.92
CA GLU A 26 -0.80 0.82 -39.59
C GLU A 26 -1.07 -0.22 -38.49
N ARG A 27 -2.15 -0.99 -38.63
CA ARG A 27 -2.50 -2.07 -37.70
C ARG A 27 -1.47 -3.19 -37.72
N LEU A 28 -1.04 -3.64 -38.90
CA LEU A 28 -0.02 -4.67 -39.04
C LEU A 28 1.32 -4.21 -38.42
N ILE A 29 1.71 -2.96 -38.64
CA ILE A 29 2.95 -2.40 -38.06
C ILE A 29 2.88 -2.42 -36.53
N LEU A 30 1.74 -2.03 -35.94
CA LEU A 30 1.56 -2.06 -34.49
C LEU A 30 1.56 -3.49 -33.94
N GLU A 31 0.96 -4.44 -34.64
CA GLU A 31 0.97 -5.85 -34.26
C GLU A 31 2.37 -6.44 -34.30
N LEU A 32 3.13 -6.19 -35.38
CA LEU A 32 4.52 -6.60 -35.50
C LEU A 32 5.41 -5.97 -34.42
N TYR A 33 5.18 -4.69 -34.09
CA TYR A 33 5.89 -4.03 -32.99
C TYR A 33 5.60 -4.71 -31.65
N ASN A 34 4.34 -5.05 -31.35
CA ASN A 34 3.98 -5.76 -30.13
C ASN A 34 4.61 -7.15 -30.07
N GLN A 35 4.58 -7.90 -31.19
CA GLN A 35 5.24 -9.20 -31.29
C GLN A 35 6.76 -9.09 -31.09
N GLU A 36 7.39 -8.05 -31.64
CA GLU A 36 8.82 -7.82 -31.42
C GLU A 36 9.13 -7.56 -29.94
N GLN A 37 8.32 -6.75 -29.25
CA GLN A 37 8.48 -6.50 -27.83
C GLN A 37 8.31 -7.77 -26.99
N GLU A 38 7.34 -8.61 -27.34
CA GLU A 38 7.09 -9.90 -26.68
C GLU A 38 8.27 -10.87 -26.89
N LEU A 39 8.75 -11.02 -28.12
CA LEU A 39 9.90 -11.86 -28.44
C LEU A 39 11.20 -11.39 -27.75
N GLN A 40 11.41 -10.07 -27.65
CA GLN A 40 12.53 -9.52 -26.90
C GLN A 40 12.44 -9.89 -25.40
N LEU A 41 11.24 -9.86 -24.83
CA LEU A 41 11.02 -10.27 -23.45
C LEU A 41 11.26 -11.78 -23.27
N GLU A 42 10.74 -12.62 -24.15
CA GLU A 42 10.98 -14.06 -24.13
C GLU A 42 12.47 -14.40 -24.23
N SER A 43 13.19 -13.77 -25.17
CA SER A 43 14.64 -13.95 -25.32
C SER A 43 15.38 -13.57 -24.04
N SER A 44 15.01 -12.45 -23.40
CA SER A 44 15.63 -12.03 -22.14
C SER A 44 15.35 -13.00 -20.99
N LEU A 45 14.17 -13.62 -20.95
CA LEU A 45 13.82 -14.66 -19.97
C LEU A 45 14.63 -15.94 -20.20
N PHE A 46 14.78 -16.37 -21.45
CA PHE A 46 15.60 -17.54 -21.78
C PHE A 46 17.07 -17.32 -21.44
N GLU A 47 17.62 -16.13 -21.72
CA GLU A 47 18.99 -15.78 -21.33
C GLU A 47 19.17 -15.80 -19.81
N ALA A 48 18.22 -15.24 -19.05
CA ALA A 48 18.26 -15.25 -17.59
C ALA A 48 18.20 -16.68 -17.01
N GLN A 49 17.36 -17.55 -17.59
CA GLN A 49 17.26 -18.96 -17.17
C GLN A 49 18.54 -19.75 -17.48
N ALA A 50 19.12 -19.54 -18.67
CA ALA A 50 20.36 -20.19 -19.07
C ALA A 50 21.55 -19.78 -18.16
N GLN A 51 21.59 -18.51 -17.75
CA GLN A 51 22.60 -18.01 -16.80
C GLN A 51 22.40 -18.57 -15.37
N GLY A 52 21.15 -18.77 -14.94
CA GLY A 52 20.82 -19.33 -13.62
C GLY A 52 21.13 -20.83 -13.47
N GLN A 53 21.13 -21.60 -14.56
CA GLN A 53 21.40 -23.05 -14.53
C GLN A 53 22.89 -23.43 -14.47
N LEU A 54 23.82 -22.48 -14.64
CA LEU A 54 25.25 -22.74 -14.77
C LEU A 54 26.06 -22.65 -13.46
N GLN A 55 25.45 -22.28 -12.32
CA GLN A 55 26.19 -22.10 -11.06
C GLN A 55 25.98 -23.29 -10.12
N ASP A 56 27.00 -24.14 -10.03
CA ASP A 56 27.11 -25.16 -8.98
C ASP A 56 27.52 -24.46 -7.66
N LEU A 57 26.51 -23.92 -6.96
CA LEU A 57 26.66 -23.12 -5.73
C LEU A 57 27.12 -23.93 -4.50
N SER A 58 27.29 -25.26 -4.66
CA SER A 58 27.59 -26.19 -3.58
C SER A 58 29.01 -26.10 -3.00
N SER A 59 29.91 -25.35 -3.66
CA SER A 59 31.35 -25.30 -3.33
C SER A 59 31.84 -23.97 -2.76
N ILE A 60 30.97 -22.96 -2.63
CA ILE A 60 31.32 -21.60 -2.19
C ILE A 60 30.88 -21.41 -0.74
N SER A 61 31.69 -20.75 0.09
CA SER A 61 31.29 -20.43 1.47
C SER A 61 30.14 -19.41 1.51
N ASP A 62 29.24 -19.54 2.47
CA ASP A 62 28.05 -18.68 2.62
C ASP A 62 28.37 -17.18 2.63
N ASP A 63 29.47 -16.76 3.25
CA ASP A 63 29.88 -15.35 3.28
C ASP A 63 30.28 -14.80 1.90
N VAL A 64 30.94 -15.63 1.08
CA VAL A 64 31.37 -15.27 -0.27
C VAL A 64 30.17 -15.30 -1.22
N LEU A 65 29.25 -16.25 -1.04
CA LEU A 65 27.97 -16.30 -1.74
C LEU A 65 27.14 -15.04 -1.46
N GLN A 66 27.01 -14.64 -0.19
CA GLN A 66 26.26 -13.45 0.19
C GLN A 66 26.85 -12.18 -0.42
N ALA A 67 28.18 -12.04 -0.41
CA ALA A 67 28.86 -10.90 -1.02
C ALA A 67 28.70 -10.87 -2.56
N GLN A 68 28.79 -12.02 -3.22
CA GLN A 68 28.57 -12.15 -4.66
C GLN A 68 27.11 -11.90 -5.05
N LEU A 69 26.16 -12.34 -4.24
CA LEU A 69 24.73 -12.10 -4.45
C LEU A 69 24.40 -10.61 -4.35
N ILE A 70 24.90 -9.91 -3.33
CA ILE A 70 24.70 -8.46 -3.20
C ILE A 70 25.29 -7.71 -4.40
N LYS A 71 26.46 -8.16 -4.89
CA LYS A 71 27.10 -7.56 -6.07
C LYS A 71 26.28 -7.82 -7.34
N ALA A 72 25.87 -9.06 -7.57
CA ALA A 72 25.06 -9.45 -8.72
C ALA A 72 23.69 -8.77 -8.71
N GLU A 73 23.05 -8.63 -7.55
CA GLU A 73 21.79 -7.91 -7.40
C GLU A 73 21.94 -6.44 -7.79
N ARG A 74 23.00 -5.77 -7.33
CA ARG A 74 23.29 -4.39 -7.71
C ARG A 74 23.55 -4.26 -9.21
N GLU A 75 24.38 -5.13 -9.78
CA GLU A 75 24.67 -5.13 -11.22
C GLU A 75 23.40 -5.39 -12.04
N ALA A 76 22.55 -6.34 -11.64
CA ALA A 76 21.27 -6.61 -12.29
C ALA A 76 20.30 -5.42 -12.19
N LEU A 77 20.23 -4.76 -11.03
CA LEU A 77 19.43 -3.54 -10.87
C LEU A 77 19.96 -2.40 -11.74
N GLU A 78 21.28 -2.21 -11.82
CA GLU A 78 21.90 -1.22 -12.69
C GLU A 78 21.58 -1.49 -14.16
N GLU A 79 21.76 -2.72 -14.65
CA GLU A 79 21.44 -3.07 -16.03
C GLU A 79 19.94 -2.95 -16.32
N ARG A 80 19.07 -3.35 -15.38
CA ARG A 80 17.62 -3.13 -15.49
C ARG A 80 17.29 -1.64 -15.63
N THR A 81 17.88 -0.79 -14.80
CA THR A 81 17.62 0.66 -14.87
C THR A 81 18.14 1.25 -16.20
N LYS A 82 19.31 0.83 -16.69
CA LYS A 82 19.84 1.24 -18.00
C LYS A 82 18.93 0.82 -19.14
N TYR A 83 18.45 -0.43 -19.14
CA TYR A 83 17.51 -0.93 -20.14
C TYR A 83 16.20 -0.13 -20.14
N LEU A 84 15.59 0.05 -18.97
CA LEU A 84 14.35 0.82 -18.83
C LEU A 84 14.53 2.27 -19.26
N LEU A 85 15.65 2.90 -18.93
CA LEU A 85 15.97 4.26 -19.34
C LEU A 85 16.14 4.35 -20.86
N ARG A 86 16.89 3.43 -21.47
CA ARG A 86 17.08 3.39 -22.93
C ARG A 86 15.74 3.21 -23.65
N ASN A 87 14.91 2.28 -23.20
CA ASN A 87 13.61 2.03 -23.81
C ASN A 87 12.71 3.27 -23.66
N ARG A 88 12.70 3.89 -22.48
CA ARG A 88 11.95 5.14 -22.23
C ARG A 88 12.40 6.28 -23.13
N ILE A 89 13.71 6.45 -23.33
CA ILE A 89 14.26 7.48 -24.23
C ILE A 89 13.82 7.20 -25.67
N ALA A 90 13.98 5.97 -26.15
CA ALA A 90 13.58 5.58 -27.50
C ALA A 90 12.08 5.83 -27.73
N HIS A 91 11.24 5.37 -26.80
CA HIS A 91 9.80 5.58 -26.84
C HIS A 91 9.44 7.07 -26.85
N ASN A 92 10.02 7.87 -25.96
CA ASN A 92 9.77 9.31 -25.92
C ASN A 92 10.14 9.99 -27.24
N VAL A 93 11.29 9.65 -27.82
CA VAL A 93 11.71 10.23 -29.11
C VAL A 93 10.72 9.86 -30.22
N LEU A 94 10.29 8.60 -30.29
CA LEU A 94 9.35 8.12 -31.30
C LEU A 94 7.96 8.77 -31.19
N VAL A 95 7.48 9.04 -29.97
CA VAL A 95 6.13 9.60 -29.74
C VAL A 95 6.12 11.13 -29.81
N THR A 96 7.22 11.80 -29.43
CA THR A 96 7.22 13.28 -29.28
C THR A 96 7.02 14.01 -30.61
N ASP A 97 7.73 13.64 -31.68
CA ASP A 97 7.63 14.34 -32.96
C ASP A 97 6.22 14.23 -33.59
N PRO A 98 5.60 13.03 -33.69
CA PRO A 98 4.22 12.91 -34.16
C PRO A 98 3.21 13.67 -33.29
N VAL A 99 3.37 13.68 -31.96
CA VAL A 99 2.48 14.42 -31.05
C VAL A 99 2.60 15.92 -31.27
N LEU A 100 3.82 16.45 -31.36
CA LEU A 100 4.05 17.88 -31.62
C LEU A 100 3.45 18.31 -32.95
N LYS A 101 3.60 17.51 -34.00
CA LYS A 101 3.01 17.82 -35.32
C LYS A 101 1.49 17.65 -35.33
N ALA A 102 0.94 16.67 -34.62
CA ALA A 102 -0.50 16.50 -34.48
C ALA A 102 -1.17 17.70 -33.79
N VAL A 103 -0.51 18.28 -32.78
CA VAL A 103 -1.05 19.42 -32.01
C VAL A 103 -0.72 20.76 -32.66
N HIS A 104 0.50 20.95 -33.16
CA HIS A 104 1.02 22.25 -33.60
C HIS A 104 1.39 22.33 -35.08
N GLY A 105 1.45 21.21 -35.79
CA GLY A 105 1.98 21.18 -37.16
C GLY A 105 1.09 21.83 -38.21
N GLY A 106 -0.16 22.20 -37.87
CA GLY A 106 -1.02 23.03 -38.72
C GLY A 106 -1.09 22.52 -40.17
N ALA A 107 -0.75 23.37 -41.14
CA ALA A 107 -0.73 23.01 -42.57
C ALA A 107 0.49 22.15 -42.99
N ASN A 108 1.53 22.07 -42.15
CA ASN A 108 2.77 21.34 -42.42
C ASN A 108 2.77 19.89 -41.89
N ALA A 109 1.82 19.54 -41.01
CA ALA A 109 1.65 18.17 -40.52
C ALA A 109 1.12 17.25 -41.62
N ALA A 110 1.63 16.02 -41.68
CA ALA A 110 1.12 14.97 -42.54
C ALA A 110 -0.32 14.58 -42.14
N PHE A 111 -1.07 13.98 -43.08
CA PHE A 111 -2.44 13.55 -42.83
C PHE A 111 -2.54 12.52 -41.69
N SER A 112 -1.59 11.59 -41.61
CA SER A 112 -1.49 10.62 -40.52
C SER A 112 -1.29 11.28 -39.15
N GLU A 113 -0.42 12.29 -39.07
CA GLU A 113 -0.15 13.03 -37.83
C GLU A 113 -1.39 13.82 -37.37
N ARG A 114 -2.10 14.50 -38.28
CA ARG A 114 -3.33 15.25 -37.93
C ARG A 114 -4.45 14.35 -37.42
N ARG A 115 -4.55 13.11 -37.92
CA ARG A 115 -5.54 12.13 -37.48
C ARG A 115 -5.37 11.75 -36.01
N LEU A 116 -4.16 11.85 -35.44
CA LEU A 116 -3.88 11.47 -34.05
C LEU A 116 -4.46 12.45 -33.01
N LEU A 117 -4.83 13.66 -33.40
CA LEU A 117 -5.27 14.71 -32.48
C LEU A 117 -6.42 14.30 -31.52
N PRO A 118 -7.47 13.58 -31.95
CA PRO A 118 -8.52 13.13 -31.04
C PRO A 118 -8.00 12.16 -29.97
N LEU A 119 -7.13 11.21 -30.33
CA LEU A 119 -6.52 10.26 -29.40
C LEU A 119 -5.61 10.97 -28.40
N ILE A 120 -4.84 11.97 -28.86
CA ILE A 120 -3.99 12.78 -28.00
C ILE A 120 -4.82 13.56 -26.97
N LYS A 121 -5.93 14.17 -27.40
CA LYS A 121 -6.83 14.90 -26.50
C LYS A 121 -7.44 13.99 -25.44
N GLU A 122 -7.88 12.79 -25.83
CA GLU A 122 -8.41 11.80 -24.89
C GLU A 122 -7.35 11.36 -23.88
N ARG A 123 -6.15 10.98 -24.37
CA ARG A 123 -5.02 10.65 -23.51
C ARG A 123 -4.74 11.76 -22.50
N ASP A 124 -4.78 13.02 -22.92
CA ASP A 124 -4.50 14.17 -22.04
C ASP A 124 -5.61 14.35 -20.99
N VAL A 125 -6.87 14.18 -21.37
CA VAL A 125 -8.01 14.20 -20.43
C VAL A 125 -7.88 13.06 -19.41
N ILE A 126 -7.67 11.82 -19.87
CA ILE A 126 -7.48 10.65 -18.99
C ILE A 126 -6.29 10.88 -18.06
N SER A 127 -5.18 11.40 -18.58
CA SER A 127 -3.97 11.69 -17.81
C SER A 127 -4.23 12.74 -16.72
N MET A 128 -4.98 13.81 -17.04
CA MET A 128 -5.38 14.83 -16.07
C MET A 128 -6.28 14.25 -14.96
N VAL A 129 -7.26 13.43 -15.33
CA VAL A 129 -8.15 12.74 -14.37
C VAL A 129 -7.35 11.80 -13.47
N HIS A 130 -6.47 11.00 -14.07
CA HIS A 130 -5.61 10.07 -13.36
C HIS A 130 -4.68 10.81 -12.38
N SER A 131 -4.03 11.91 -12.80
CA SER A 131 -3.21 12.74 -11.92
C SER A 131 -4.02 13.33 -10.76
N SER A 132 -5.26 13.77 -11.00
CA SER A 132 -6.16 14.26 -9.94
C SER A 132 -6.49 13.16 -8.93
N LEU A 133 -6.82 11.96 -9.42
CA LEU A 133 -7.15 10.82 -8.57
C LEU A 133 -5.94 10.33 -7.78
N ALA A 134 -4.77 10.26 -8.40
CA ALA A 134 -3.51 9.91 -7.74
C ALA A 134 -3.15 10.93 -6.65
N ALA A 135 -3.34 12.22 -6.89
CA ALA A 135 -3.13 13.26 -5.89
C ALA A 135 -4.11 13.13 -4.71
N LYS A 136 -5.39 12.86 -4.98
CA LYS A 136 -6.39 12.59 -3.94
C LYS A 136 -6.00 11.35 -3.12
N LEU A 137 -5.62 10.26 -3.79
CA LEU A 137 -5.18 9.02 -3.15
C LEU A 137 -3.98 9.29 -2.23
N SER A 138 -2.94 9.95 -2.72
CA SER A 138 -1.75 10.30 -1.93
C SER A 138 -2.12 11.15 -0.71
N SER A 139 -3.01 12.14 -0.88
CA SER A 139 -3.50 12.96 0.22
C SER A 139 -4.29 12.14 1.25
N THR A 140 -5.16 11.22 0.82
CA THR A 140 -5.92 10.36 1.73
C THR A 140 -5.03 9.37 2.48
N LEU A 141 -3.99 8.83 1.83
CA LEU A 141 -3.00 7.98 2.50
C LEU A 141 -2.21 8.77 3.55
N GLY A 142 -1.82 10.01 3.25
CA GLY A 142 -1.18 10.89 4.22
C GLY A 142 -2.08 11.21 5.42
N ALA A 143 -3.36 11.49 5.18
CA ALA A 143 -4.35 11.69 6.24
C ALA A 143 -4.58 10.42 7.07
N LEU A 144 -4.60 9.24 6.44
CA LEU A 144 -4.72 7.97 7.13
C LEU A 144 -3.50 7.70 8.03
N ALA A 145 -2.29 7.82 7.49
CA ALA A 145 -1.05 7.59 8.24
C ALA A 145 -0.92 8.54 9.44
N THR A 146 -1.34 9.80 9.31
CA THR A 146 -1.35 10.75 10.44
C THR A 146 -2.42 10.40 11.47
N ALA A 147 -3.60 9.95 11.04
CA ALA A 147 -4.66 9.47 11.94
C ALA A 147 -4.23 8.21 12.70
N GLU A 148 -3.56 7.26 12.05
CA GLU A 148 -3.00 6.06 12.67
C GLU A 148 -1.94 6.41 13.73
N LYS A 149 -1.00 7.31 13.40
CA LYS A 149 -0.01 7.81 14.35
C LYS A 149 -0.66 8.45 15.58
N ASN A 150 -1.69 9.26 15.38
CA ASN A 150 -2.42 9.90 16.47
C ASN A 150 -3.20 8.88 17.31
N ASN A 151 -3.74 7.83 16.70
CA ASN A 151 -4.42 6.74 17.38
C ASN A 151 -3.45 5.96 18.28
N LEU A 152 -2.28 5.58 17.77
CA LEU A 152 -1.23 4.92 18.55
C LEU A 152 -0.83 5.77 19.77
N ALA A 153 -0.55 7.06 19.58
CA ALA A 153 -0.19 7.95 20.66
C ALA A 153 -1.33 8.14 21.69
N ALA A 154 -2.58 8.15 21.25
CA ALA A 154 -3.73 8.20 22.16
C ALA A 154 -3.89 6.89 22.93
N ASN A 155 -3.63 5.74 22.30
CA ASN A 155 -3.71 4.43 22.94
C ASN A 155 -2.62 4.25 23.99
N GLU A 156 -1.39 4.71 23.72
CA GLU A 156 -0.30 4.75 24.70
C GLU A 156 -0.68 5.59 25.93
N LYS A 157 -1.21 6.80 25.73
CA LYS A 157 -1.71 7.64 26.84
C LYS A 157 -2.85 6.99 27.61
N ASN A 158 -3.78 6.33 26.92
CA ASN A 158 -4.86 5.60 27.57
C ASN A 158 -4.32 4.46 28.43
N LYS A 159 -3.27 3.76 27.98
CA LYS A 159 -2.58 2.72 28.76
C LYS A 159 -1.91 3.31 30.00
N GLU A 160 -1.20 4.41 29.87
CA GLU A 160 -0.58 5.12 31.01
C GLU A 160 -1.63 5.59 32.03
N LEU A 161 -2.70 6.24 31.56
CA LEU A 161 -3.79 6.69 32.43
C LEU A 161 -4.48 5.52 33.13
N ALA A 162 -4.74 4.41 32.42
CA ALA A 162 -5.28 3.21 33.03
C ALA A 162 -4.35 2.65 34.11
N GLN A 163 -3.05 2.61 33.88
CA GLN A 163 -2.06 2.20 34.89
C GLN A 163 -2.08 3.12 36.12
N THR A 164 -2.12 4.45 35.92
CA THR A 164 -2.22 5.39 37.06
C THR A 164 -3.53 5.23 37.83
N LEU A 165 -4.65 5.00 37.15
CA LEU A 165 -5.93 4.73 37.79
C LEU A 165 -5.90 3.43 38.60
N PHE A 166 -5.24 2.38 38.09
CA PHE A 166 -5.06 1.14 38.84
C PHE A 166 -4.20 1.36 40.09
N ALA A 167 -3.08 2.07 39.98
CA ALA A 167 -2.22 2.39 41.12
C ALA A 167 -2.96 3.21 42.18
N LEU A 168 -3.71 4.26 41.77
CA LEU A 168 -4.52 5.06 42.68
C LEU A 168 -5.66 4.26 43.32
N ALA A 169 -6.29 3.35 42.56
CA ALA A 169 -7.32 2.47 43.10
C ALA A 169 -6.74 1.47 44.11
N GLU A 170 -5.52 0.96 43.90
CA GLU A 170 -4.83 0.10 44.86
C GLU A 170 -4.43 0.87 46.12
N GLU A 171 -3.89 2.08 45.99
CA GLU A 171 -3.54 2.94 47.13
C GLU A 171 -4.78 3.32 47.96
N MET A 172 -5.89 3.65 47.29
CA MET A 172 -7.17 3.90 47.95
C MET A 172 -7.72 2.64 48.62
N LYS A 173 -7.57 1.47 47.98
CA LYS A 173 -7.98 0.18 48.57
C LYS A 173 -7.18 -0.12 49.83
N SER A 174 -5.85 0.04 49.82
CA SER A 174 -5.00 -0.19 51.00
C SER A 174 -5.32 0.77 52.14
N GLN A 175 -5.52 2.06 51.84
CA GLN A 175 -5.94 3.06 52.84
C GLN A 175 -7.33 2.74 53.42
N SER A 176 -8.27 2.32 52.57
CA SER A 176 -9.64 1.97 52.99
C SER A 176 -9.74 0.67 53.81
N THR A 177 -8.85 -0.29 53.59
CA THR A 177 -8.88 -1.56 54.35
C THR A 177 -8.33 -1.44 55.76
N GLU A 178 -7.51 -0.42 56.03
CA GLU A 178 -6.86 -0.22 57.34
C GLU A 178 -7.65 0.71 58.28
N GLU A 179 -8.62 1.51 57.78
CA GLU A 179 -9.32 2.56 58.58
C GLU A 179 -10.87 2.51 58.62
N ILE A 180 -11.56 1.55 58.00
CA ILE A 180 -13.03 1.61 57.93
C ILE A 180 -13.74 0.94 59.12
N GLU A 181 -14.23 1.75 60.06
CA GLU A 181 -15.20 1.35 61.10
C GLU A 181 -16.68 1.44 60.63
N ASP A 182 -16.96 2.20 59.55
CA ASP A 182 -18.33 2.52 59.11
C ASP A 182 -18.96 1.46 58.16
N PRO A 183 -20.13 0.86 58.50
CA PRO A 183 -20.73 -0.24 57.75
C PRO A 183 -21.29 0.15 56.37
N ASN A 184 -21.73 1.40 56.18
CA ASN A 184 -22.28 1.88 54.90
C ASN A 184 -21.20 2.06 53.82
N LEU A 185 -19.99 2.50 54.21
CA LEU A 185 -18.85 2.60 53.29
C LEU A 185 -18.40 1.20 52.82
N ARG A 186 -18.47 0.21 53.71
CA ARG A 186 -18.13 -1.18 53.39
C ARG A 186 -19.04 -1.80 52.32
N ALA A 187 -20.34 -1.48 52.37
CA ALA A 187 -21.29 -1.93 51.36
C ALA A 187 -21.05 -1.28 49.99
N GLN A 188 -20.72 0.02 49.94
CA GLN A 188 -20.40 0.73 48.70
C GLN A 188 -19.11 0.21 48.05
N LEU A 189 -18.08 -0.12 48.85
CA LEU A 189 -16.85 -0.74 48.35
C LEU A 189 -17.08 -2.14 47.76
N GLN A 190 -17.91 -2.96 48.40
CA GLN A 190 -18.28 -4.27 47.85
C GLN A 190 -19.02 -4.14 46.52
N GLU A 191 -19.89 -3.15 46.37
CA GLU A 191 -20.55 -2.86 45.10
C GLU A 191 -19.54 -2.44 44.03
N LEU A 192 -18.61 -1.54 44.36
CA LEU A 192 -17.59 -1.07 43.41
C LEU A 192 -16.67 -2.22 42.96
N ASP A 193 -16.24 -3.08 43.89
CA ASP A 193 -15.41 -4.25 43.58
C ASP A 193 -16.16 -5.26 42.68
N SER A 194 -17.48 -5.41 42.89
CA SER A 194 -18.32 -6.22 42.00
C SER A 194 -18.39 -5.66 40.57
N ARG A 195 -18.45 -4.32 40.43
CA ARG A 195 -18.45 -3.64 39.12
C ARG A 195 -17.12 -3.80 38.41
N VAL A 196 -15.99 -3.70 39.12
CA VAL A 196 -14.64 -3.93 38.58
C VAL A 196 -14.49 -5.37 38.09
N ARG A 197 -14.95 -6.36 38.85
CA ARG A 197 -14.93 -7.77 38.42
C ARG A 197 -15.77 -8.00 37.16
N MET A 198 -16.94 -7.35 37.06
CA MET A 198 -17.78 -7.42 35.87
C MET A 198 -17.13 -6.77 34.66
N ALA A 199 -16.43 -5.64 34.83
CA ALA A 199 -15.67 -5.00 33.77
C ALA A 199 -14.50 -5.87 33.27
N ARG A 200 -13.72 -6.48 34.18
CA ARG A 200 -12.66 -7.43 33.81
C ARG A 200 -13.19 -8.62 33.01
N ARG A 201 -14.33 -9.18 33.42
CA ARG A 201 -14.98 -10.29 32.67
C ARG A 201 -15.36 -9.87 31.25
N ARG A 202 -15.94 -8.67 31.07
CA ARG A 202 -16.29 -8.15 29.74
C ARG A 202 -15.06 -7.92 28.87
N TRP A 203 -14.00 -7.35 29.43
CA TRP A 203 -12.75 -7.15 28.72
C TRP A 203 -12.12 -8.46 28.26
N ARG A 204 -12.12 -9.50 29.11
CA ARG A 204 -11.63 -10.84 28.74
C ARG A 204 -12.38 -11.45 27.57
N ILE A 205 -13.72 -11.31 27.56
CA ILE A 205 -14.55 -11.78 26.43
C ILE A 205 -14.20 -11.03 25.15
N MET A 206 -13.99 -9.71 25.20
CA MET A 206 -13.56 -8.95 24.03
C MET A 206 -12.15 -9.36 23.55
N LYS A 207 -11.19 -9.56 24.47
CA LYS A 207 -9.83 -10.06 24.14
C LYS A 207 -9.93 -11.38 23.38
N SER A 208 -10.72 -12.35 23.88
CA SER A 208 -10.87 -13.65 23.20
C SER A 208 -11.54 -13.56 21.83
N VAL A 209 -12.54 -12.68 21.67
CA VAL A 209 -13.22 -12.50 20.38
C VAL A 209 -12.27 -11.87 19.35
N VAL A 210 -11.50 -10.85 19.74
CA VAL A 210 -10.55 -10.19 18.84
C VAL A 210 -9.41 -11.15 18.47
N ALA A 211 -8.85 -11.89 19.42
CA ALA A 211 -7.84 -12.90 19.15
C ALA A 211 -8.34 -13.98 18.17
N GLY A 212 -9.56 -14.49 18.37
CA GLY A 212 -10.20 -15.43 17.44
C GLY A 212 -10.42 -14.84 16.04
N MET A 213 -10.76 -13.55 15.95
CA MET A 213 -10.92 -12.87 14.66
C MET A 213 -9.58 -12.70 13.93
N VAL A 214 -8.50 -12.34 14.63
CA VAL A 214 -7.15 -12.20 14.07
C VAL A 214 -6.61 -13.54 13.56
N VAL A 215 -6.81 -14.63 14.31
CA VAL A 215 -6.41 -15.97 13.88
C VAL A 215 -7.26 -16.44 12.68
N GLY A 216 -8.56 -16.14 12.69
CA GLY A 216 -9.50 -16.52 11.63
C GLY A 216 -9.40 -15.71 10.34
N SER A 217 -8.82 -14.50 10.36
CA SER A 217 -8.73 -13.63 9.19
C SER A 217 -7.57 -13.96 8.24
N GLY A 218 -6.71 -14.93 8.58
CA GLY A 218 -5.56 -15.32 7.77
C GLY A 218 -4.42 -14.30 7.73
N ILE A 219 -4.43 -13.31 8.63
CA ILE A 219 -3.31 -12.38 8.81
C ILE A 219 -2.14 -13.14 9.44
N ASN A 220 -0.90 -12.88 8.98
CA ASN A 220 0.30 -13.49 9.54
C ASN A 220 0.68 -12.86 10.89
N TRP A 221 -0.17 -13.09 11.90
CA TRP A 221 -0.03 -12.60 13.26
C TRP A 221 1.21 -13.16 13.97
N ALA A 222 1.71 -14.33 13.55
CA ALA A 222 2.91 -14.95 14.12
C ALA A 222 4.19 -14.15 13.85
N SER A 223 4.21 -13.31 12.82
CA SER A 223 5.36 -12.49 12.45
C SER A 223 5.39 -11.13 13.18
N ASP A 224 4.23 -10.65 13.61
CA ASP A 224 4.07 -9.38 14.32
C ASP A 224 4.14 -9.63 15.83
N ALA A 225 5.10 -8.99 16.51
CA ALA A 225 5.27 -9.15 17.96
C ALA A 225 4.03 -8.74 18.76
N THR A 226 3.29 -7.73 18.30
CA THR A 226 2.11 -7.20 19.01
C THR A 226 0.90 -8.11 18.86
N LEU A 227 0.69 -8.68 17.66
CA LEU A 227 -0.38 -9.64 17.42
C LEU A 227 -0.06 -11.00 18.05
N ARG A 228 1.22 -11.40 18.06
CA ARG A 228 1.68 -12.59 18.77
C ARG A 228 1.43 -12.49 20.26
N GLU A 229 1.72 -11.34 20.87
CA GLU A 229 1.38 -11.07 22.27
C GLU A 229 -0.13 -11.12 22.47
N LEU A 230 -0.93 -10.40 21.67
CA LEU A 230 -2.39 -10.41 21.81
C LEU A 230 -3.02 -11.82 21.73
N VAL A 231 -2.45 -12.72 20.92
CA VAL A 231 -2.97 -14.08 20.69
C VAL A 231 -2.39 -15.11 21.67
N MET A 232 -1.12 -14.98 22.08
CA MET A 232 -0.41 -15.98 22.90
C MET A 232 -0.26 -15.59 24.37
N ASP A 233 -0.69 -14.40 24.76
CA ASP A 233 -0.64 -13.95 26.15
C ASP A 233 -1.70 -14.68 27.00
N ASP A 234 -1.28 -15.83 27.53
CA ASP A 234 -1.98 -16.61 28.56
C ASP A 234 -1.89 -15.86 29.88
N GLU A 235 -3.00 -15.26 30.32
CA GLU A 235 -3.14 -14.55 31.61
C GLU A 235 -3.10 -15.50 32.84
N ASP A 236 -2.25 -16.53 32.83
CA ASP A 236 -2.16 -17.51 33.92
C ASP A 236 -1.30 -17.04 35.12
N GLU A 237 -0.80 -15.79 35.14
CA GLU A 237 0.09 -15.30 36.20
C GLU A 237 -0.55 -14.48 37.35
N LEU A 238 -1.88 -14.40 37.48
CA LEU A 238 -2.49 -13.74 38.65
C LEU A 238 -3.65 -14.56 39.24
N GLN A 239 -3.30 -15.63 39.96
CA GLN A 239 -4.13 -16.20 41.04
C GLN A 239 -3.86 -15.49 42.36
#